data_AF-A0A0R2QGZ6-F1
#
_entry.id   AF-A0A0R2QGZ6-F1
#
_cell.length_a   1.000
_cell.length_b   1.000
_cell.length_c   1.000
_cell.angle_alpha   90.00
_cell.angle_beta   90.00
_cell.angle_gamma   90.00
#
_symmetry.space_group_name_H-M   'P 1'
#
loop_
_entity.id
_entity.type
_entity.pdbx_description
1 polymer ?
#
loop_
_entity_poly.entity_id
_entity_poly.type
_entity_poly.pdbx_seq_one_letter_code
_entity_poly.pdbx_strand_id
1 'polypeptide(L)'
;IEKDELTANIAKHNLSKYQMASVSHADAFDIESESTSFWLDPARRKLSSKAAGRVMLKPEDFSPNLDFAFEIGAKHPAGIKLAGSLPHELIPEDCEANWVSHNNELVETVLWFGELGQSGKRSALILADTITEYSGDLIQAPISEVGKYVYDPNPALVRSHLLGAFAIENGLWAIAPSIAYLCSDSELSSPWLRGFEVIESLPLDVKRIARRMSELDIGTLEIKKRGVDITPEQLRPKLKLKGKNAATLILTRVGDARKALVCQPLS
;
A
#
# COMPACT_ATOMS: atom_id res chain seq x y z
N ILE A 1 4.68 -27.05 7.91
CA ILE A 1 5.40 -27.75 6.82
C ILE A 1 6.49 -26.81 6.37
N GLU A 2 7.72 -27.30 6.21
CA GLU A 2 8.85 -26.50 5.77
C GLU A 2 9.74 -27.35 4.85
N LYS A 3 10.16 -26.79 3.72
CA LYS A 3 10.95 -27.49 2.70
C LYS A 3 12.44 -27.44 3.00
N ASP A 4 12.92 -26.37 3.63
CA ASP A 4 14.32 -26.24 4.03
C ASP A 4 14.58 -26.98 5.35
N GLU A 5 15.42 -28.00 5.32
CA GLU A 5 15.72 -28.86 6.48
C GLU A 5 16.20 -28.06 7.70
N LEU A 6 17.08 -27.07 7.50
CA LEU A 6 17.62 -26.26 8.58
C LEU A 6 16.51 -25.43 9.24
N THR A 7 15.68 -24.76 8.44
CA THR A 7 14.55 -23.97 8.91
C THR A 7 13.52 -24.85 9.62
N ALA A 8 13.24 -26.05 9.10
CA ALA A 8 12.34 -27.01 9.72
C ALA A 8 12.84 -27.45 11.10
N ASN A 9 14.14 -27.73 11.23
CA ASN A 9 14.75 -28.11 12.51
C ASN A 9 14.69 -26.97 13.55
N ILE A 10 14.95 -25.73 13.13
CA ILE A 10 14.82 -24.54 13.99
C ILE A 10 13.36 -24.36 14.42
N ALA A 11 12.41 -24.45 13.50
CA ALA A 11 10.99 -24.34 13.79
C ALA A 11 10.53 -25.43 14.77
N LYS A 12 10.96 -26.69 14.56
CA LYS A 12 10.65 -27.81 15.44
C LYS A 12 11.16 -27.57 16.86
N HIS A 13 12.38 -27.05 17.00
CA HIS A 13 12.92 -26.69 18.31
C HIS A 13 12.11 -25.58 18.98
N ASN A 14 11.86 -24.47 18.27
CA ASN A 14 11.14 -23.31 18.81
C ASN A 14 9.69 -23.64 19.19
N LEU A 15 9.05 -24.53 18.43
CA LEU A 15 7.67 -24.93 18.64
C LEU A 15 7.51 -26.11 19.61
N SER A 16 8.60 -26.74 20.06
CA SER A 16 8.57 -27.95 20.90
C SER A 16 7.78 -27.82 22.21
N LYS A 17 7.62 -26.60 22.72
CA LYS A 17 6.84 -26.30 23.93
C LYS A 17 5.32 -26.25 23.70
N TYR A 18 4.87 -26.19 22.45
CA TYR A 18 3.45 -26.13 22.09
C TYR A 18 2.96 -27.51 21.67
N GLN A 19 2.17 -28.16 22.54
CA GLN A 19 1.70 -29.54 22.34
C GLN A 19 0.83 -29.72 21.08
N MET A 20 0.20 -28.64 20.60
CA MET A 20 -0.63 -28.65 19.39
C MET A 20 0.15 -28.32 18.11
N ALA A 21 1.46 -28.04 18.21
CA ALA A 21 2.28 -27.72 17.05
C ALA A 21 3.14 -28.94 16.67
N SER A 22 3.14 -29.27 15.38
CA SER A 22 4.07 -30.23 14.80
C SER A 22 4.74 -29.62 13.57
N VAL A 23 5.98 -30.02 13.32
CA VAL A 23 6.77 -29.56 12.18
C VAL A 23 7.21 -30.75 11.36
N SER A 24 6.76 -30.79 10.11
CA SER A 24 7.19 -31.75 9.10
C SER A 24 8.13 -31.07 8.11
N HIS A 25 9.33 -31.64 7.95
CA HIS A 25 10.24 -31.30 6.86
C HIS A 25 9.77 -32.03 5.60
N ALA A 26 9.19 -31.29 4.66
CA ALA A 26 8.61 -31.82 3.43
C ALA A 26 8.32 -30.67 2.45
N ASP A 27 8.24 -30.98 1.16
CA ASP A 27 7.68 -30.04 0.18
C ASP A 27 6.16 -29.97 0.34
N ALA A 28 5.58 -28.78 0.19
CA ALA A 28 4.14 -28.58 0.28
C ALA A 28 3.37 -29.37 -0.80
N PHE A 29 4.00 -29.65 -1.94
CA PHE A 29 3.40 -30.42 -3.03
C PHE A 29 3.23 -31.92 -2.72
N ASP A 30 3.99 -32.45 -1.76
CA ASP A 30 4.10 -33.89 -1.52
C ASP A 30 3.22 -34.38 -0.35
N ILE A 31 2.37 -33.50 0.20
CA ILE A 31 1.69 -33.76 1.46
C ILE A 31 0.21 -34.04 1.24
N GLU A 32 -0.18 -35.25 1.59
CA GLU A 32 -1.56 -35.56 1.91
C GLU A 32 -1.84 -35.07 3.34
N SER A 33 -2.79 -34.16 3.50
CA SER A 33 -3.17 -33.61 4.80
C SER A 33 -4.62 -33.89 5.10
N GLU A 34 -4.90 -34.36 6.32
CA GLU A 34 -6.25 -34.45 6.89
C GLU A 34 -6.73 -33.09 7.44
N SER A 35 -5.93 -32.03 7.32
CA SER A 35 -6.27 -30.69 7.80
C SER A 35 -7.51 -30.16 7.08
N THR A 36 -8.38 -29.49 7.83
CA THR A 36 -9.60 -28.87 7.30
C THR A 36 -9.37 -27.47 6.73
N SER A 37 -8.23 -26.84 7.06
CA SER A 37 -7.92 -25.46 6.68
C SER A 37 -6.42 -25.24 6.54
N PHE A 38 -6.05 -24.28 5.69
CA PHE A 38 -4.66 -24.12 5.24
C PHE A 38 -4.19 -22.66 5.34
N TRP A 39 -2.91 -22.48 5.70
CA TRP A 39 -2.23 -21.19 5.62
C TRP A 39 -1.00 -21.33 4.72
N LEU A 40 -0.91 -20.48 3.71
CA LEU A 40 0.20 -20.46 2.77
C LEU A 40 0.87 -19.09 2.75
N ASP A 41 2.19 -19.07 2.69
CA ASP A 41 3.01 -17.86 2.51
C ASP A 41 3.95 -18.05 1.30
N PRO A 42 3.43 -18.02 0.06
CA PRO A 42 4.24 -18.19 -1.14
C PRO A 42 5.34 -17.14 -1.23
N ALA A 43 6.59 -17.57 -1.09
CA ALA A 43 7.74 -16.69 -1.22
C ALA A 43 8.04 -16.46 -2.71
N ARG A 44 8.36 -15.21 -3.09
CA ARG A 44 8.88 -14.94 -4.42
C ARG A 44 10.22 -15.67 -4.60
N ARG A 45 10.33 -16.47 -5.66
CA ARG A 45 11.60 -17.12 -6.03
C ARG A 45 12.65 -16.04 -6.32
N LYS A 46 13.88 -16.26 -5.86
CA LYS A 46 15.02 -15.44 -6.27
C LYS A 46 15.25 -15.65 -7.77
N LEU A 47 14.65 -14.79 -8.59
CA LEU A 47 15.02 -14.67 -9.99
C LEU A 47 16.50 -14.28 -10.02
N SER A 48 17.36 -15.16 -10.53
CA SER A 48 18.75 -14.84 -10.79
C SER A 48 18.78 -13.55 -11.60
N SER A 49 19.47 -12.54 -11.06
CA SER A 49 19.59 -11.17 -11.56
C SER A 49 19.39 -11.04 -13.08
N LYS A 50 18.17 -10.72 -13.51
CA LYS A 50 17.89 -10.34 -14.90
C LYS A 50 17.00 -9.10 -14.93
N ALA A 51 17.61 -8.07 -15.50
CA ALA A 51 17.07 -6.83 -16.05
C ALA A 51 16.31 -5.89 -15.10
N ALA A 52 16.88 -4.69 -14.95
CA ALA A 52 16.18 -3.49 -14.50
C ALA A 52 15.07 -3.14 -15.49
N GLY A 53 13.90 -3.73 -15.29
CA GLY A 53 12.67 -3.50 -16.04
C GLY A 53 11.47 -3.93 -15.21
N ARG A 54 10.28 -3.43 -15.54
CA ARG A 54 9.02 -3.81 -14.89
C ARG A 54 8.69 -5.27 -15.27
N VAL A 55 9.27 -6.22 -14.55
CA VAL A 55 8.96 -7.65 -14.71
C VAL A 55 7.50 -7.85 -14.31
N MET A 56 6.67 -8.24 -15.27
CA MET A 56 5.30 -8.70 -15.00
C MET A 56 5.42 -10.02 -14.22
N LEU A 57 4.95 -10.01 -12.97
CA LEU A 57 4.98 -11.20 -12.12
C LEU A 57 4.01 -12.25 -12.65
N LYS A 58 4.43 -13.50 -12.63
CA LYS A 58 3.62 -14.66 -13.01
C LYS A 58 3.40 -15.57 -11.80
N PRO A 59 2.34 -16.39 -11.78
CA PRO A 59 2.12 -17.42 -10.74
C PRO A 59 3.35 -18.31 -10.46
N GLU A 60 4.12 -18.62 -11.50
CA GLU A 60 5.33 -19.45 -11.47
C GLU A 60 6.51 -18.81 -10.71
N ASP A 61 6.48 -17.49 -10.51
CA ASP A 61 7.54 -16.74 -9.81
C ASP A 61 7.51 -16.95 -8.28
N PHE A 62 6.57 -17.74 -7.77
CA PHE A 62 6.35 -17.99 -6.35
C PHE A 62 6.68 -19.45 -5.96
N SER A 63 6.96 -19.68 -4.67
CA SER A 63 7.17 -21.00 -4.09
C SER A 63 6.44 -21.13 -2.75
N PRO A 64 5.42 -22.01 -2.63
CA PRO A 64 4.80 -22.76 -3.73
C PRO A 64 4.27 -21.81 -4.82
N ASN A 65 4.09 -22.31 -6.05
CA ASN A 65 3.54 -21.46 -7.11
C ASN A 65 2.11 -21.05 -6.75
N LEU A 66 1.64 -19.91 -7.29
CA LEU A 66 0.32 -19.39 -6.90
C LEU A 66 -0.83 -20.28 -7.38
N ASP A 67 -0.70 -20.96 -8.52
CA ASP A 67 -1.76 -21.84 -9.02
C ASP A 67 -2.07 -22.97 -8.02
N PHE A 68 -1.04 -23.56 -7.43
CA PHE A 68 -1.18 -24.55 -6.35
C PHE A 68 -1.83 -23.96 -5.10
N ALA A 69 -1.40 -22.75 -4.70
CA ALA A 69 -1.95 -22.11 -3.51
C ALA A 69 -3.45 -21.77 -3.71
N PHE A 70 -3.82 -21.29 -4.90
CA PHE A 70 -5.20 -20.99 -5.27
C PHE A 70 -6.04 -22.26 -5.43
N GLU A 71 -5.47 -23.35 -5.95
CA GLU A 71 -6.17 -24.64 -5.99
C GLU A 71 -6.52 -25.15 -4.59
N ILE A 72 -5.63 -24.97 -3.61
CA ILE A 72 -5.94 -25.26 -2.20
C ILE A 72 -7.07 -24.37 -1.71
N GLY A 73 -7.01 -23.06 -1.95
CA GLY A 73 -8.06 -22.11 -1.55
C GLY A 73 -9.42 -22.40 -2.19
N ALA A 74 -9.45 -22.84 -3.44
CA ALA A 74 -10.68 -23.20 -4.14
C ALA A 74 -11.36 -24.46 -3.56
N LYS A 75 -10.59 -25.35 -2.91
CA LYS A 75 -11.08 -26.63 -2.37
C LYS A 75 -11.29 -26.61 -0.86
N HIS A 76 -10.58 -25.74 -0.15
CA HIS A 76 -10.53 -25.72 1.31
C HIS A 76 -10.53 -24.29 1.85
N PRO A 77 -11.08 -24.07 3.06
CA PRO A 77 -10.86 -22.82 3.79
C PRO A 77 -9.36 -22.52 3.91
N ALA A 78 -8.92 -21.38 3.38
CA ALA A 78 -7.50 -21.04 3.36
C ALA A 78 -7.22 -19.55 3.52
N GLY A 79 -6.07 -19.24 4.12
CA GLY A 79 -5.45 -17.92 4.09
C GLY A 79 -4.15 -17.96 3.30
N ILE A 80 -3.98 -17.07 2.32
CA ILE A 80 -2.78 -16.98 1.49
C ILE A 80 -2.18 -15.59 1.64
N LYS A 81 -1.01 -15.51 2.29
CA LYS A 81 -0.28 -14.26 2.51
C LYS A 81 0.64 -13.97 1.34
N LEU A 82 0.51 -12.78 0.77
CA LEU A 82 1.26 -12.32 -0.40
C LEU A 82 1.80 -10.91 -0.15
N ALA A 83 2.74 -10.47 -0.99
CA ALA A 83 3.24 -9.11 -0.93
C ALA A 83 2.10 -8.11 -1.19
N GLY A 84 2.06 -7.00 -0.44
CA GLY A 84 1.02 -5.97 -0.62
C GLY A 84 0.97 -5.37 -2.05
N SER A 85 2.08 -5.46 -2.77
CA SER A 85 2.24 -5.01 -4.15
C SER A 85 1.83 -6.05 -5.21
N LEU A 86 1.20 -7.17 -4.81
CA LEU A 86 0.69 -8.19 -5.73
C LEU A 86 -0.16 -7.55 -6.85
N PRO A 87 0.14 -7.82 -8.13
CA PRO A 87 -0.70 -7.35 -9.23
C PRO A 87 -2.15 -7.79 -9.05
N HIS A 88 -3.09 -6.86 -9.23
CA HIS A 88 -4.51 -7.13 -8.98
C HIS A 88 -5.09 -8.18 -9.93
N GLU A 89 -4.53 -8.27 -11.13
CA GLU A 89 -4.86 -9.29 -12.14
C GLU A 89 -4.52 -10.72 -11.71
N LEU A 90 -3.70 -10.91 -10.67
CA LEU A 90 -3.40 -12.22 -10.10
C LEU A 90 -4.33 -12.60 -8.94
N ILE A 91 -5.23 -11.71 -8.51
CA ILE A 91 -6.14 -11.98 -7.39
C ILE A 91 -7.39 -12.70 -7.94
N PRO A 92 -7.70 -13.92 -7.48
CA PRO A 92 -8.92 -14.63 -7.87
C PRO A 92 -10.21 -13.90 -7.43
N GLU A 93 -11.30 -14.07 -8.17
CA GLU A 93 -12.60 -13.47 -7.82
C GLU A 93 -13.30 -14.20 -6.66
N ASP A 94 -12.96 -15.47 -6.44
CA ASP A 94 -13.55 -16.36 -5.43
C ASP A 94 -12.93 -16.23 -4.04
N CYS A 95 -12.22 -15.13 -3.76
CA CYS A 95 -11.63 -14.84 -2.46
C CYS A 95 -11.99 -13.45 -1.92
N GLU A 96 -11.85 -13.28 -0.61
CA GLU A 96 -11.75 -11.97 0.01
C GLU A 96 -10.29 -11.52 0.04
N ALA A 97 -10.01 -10.28 -0.38
CA ALA A 97 -8.67 -9.71 -0.38
C ALA A 97 -8.53 -8.60 0.67
N ASN A 98 -7.56 -8.75 1.57
CA ASN A 98 -7.28 -7.79 2.64
C ASN A 98 -5.90 -7.17 2.44
N TRP A 99 -5.81 -5.85 2.33
CA TRP A 99 -4.53 -5.13 2.29
C TRP A 99 -4.20 -4.60 3.66
N VAL A 100 -3.05 -5.00 4.21
CA VAL A 100 -2.65 -4.64 5.56
C VAL A 100 -1.53 -3.61 5.51
N SER A 101 -1.67 -2.56 6.29
CA SER A 101 -0.63 -1.57 6.54
C SER A 101 -0.21 -1.55 8.00
N HIS A 102 1.05 -1.20 8.25
CA HIS A 102 1.61 -0.95 9.58
C HIS A 102 2.56 0.24 9.47
N ASN A 103 2.51 1.18 10.41
CA ASN A 103 3.32 2.42 10.38
C ASN A 103 3.23 3.18 9.04
N ASN A 104 2.04 3.23 8.45
CA ASN A 104 1.76 3.85 7.14
C ASN A 104 2.55 3.24 5.97
N GLU A 105 3.02 2.01 6.12
CA GLU A 105 3.61 1.19 5.06
C GLU A 105 2.69 0.01 4.76
N LEU A 106 2.53 -0.31 3.48
CA LEU A 106 1.82 -1.51 3.07
C LEU A 106 2.72 -2.73 3.28
N VAL A 107 2.31 -3.64 4.14
CA VAL A 107 3.12 -4.78 4.54
C VAL A 107 2.75 -6.04 3.75
N GLU A 108 1.46 -6.34 3.60
CA GLU A 108 0.99 -7.56 2.96
C GLU A 108 -0.40 -7.43 2.35
N THR A 109 -0.74 -8.40 1.52
CA THR A 109 -2.11 -8.70 1.12
C THR A 109 -2.40 -10.14 1.51
N VAL A 110 -3.52 -10.38 2.20
CA VAL A 110 -3.98 -11.72 2.53
C VAL A 110 -5.23 -12.03 1.72
N LEU A 111 -5.26 -13.20 1.10
CA LEU A 111 -6.42 -13.72 0.40
C LEU A 111 -7.08 -14.80 1.26
N TRP A 112 -8.37 -14.65 1.54
CA TRP A 112 -9.16 -15.58 2.34
C TRP A 112 -10.17 -16.31 1.46
N PHE A 113 -10.19 -17.63 1.58
CA PHE A 113 -11.01 -18.53 0.76
C PHE A 113 -11.97 -19.37 1.58
N GLY A 114 -13.01 -19.89 0.92
CA GLY A 114 -14.03 -20.73 1.55
C GLY A 114 -14.78 -19.99 2.64
N GLU A 115 -15.04 -20.65 3.77
CA GLU A 115 -15.79 -20.05 4.89
C GLU A 115 -15.00 -18.97 5.67
N LEU A 116 -13.70 -18.81 5.40
CA LEU A 116 -12.87 -17.79 6.05
C LEU A 116 -12.97 -16.40 5.40
N GLY A 117 -13.56 -16.30 4.21
CA GLY A 117 -13.64 -15.05 3.45
C GLY A 117 -14.95 -14.90 2.68
N GLN A 118 -15.19 -13.69 2.21
CA GLN A 118 -16.32 -13.37 1.33
C GLN A 118 -15.84 -13.12 -0.11
N SER A 119 -16.22 -13.98 -1.05
CA SER A 119 -15.83 -13.85 -2.46
C SER A 119 -16.08 -12.45 -3.01
N GLY A 120 -15.05 -11.89 -3.66
CA GLY A 120 -15.06 -10.57 -4.27
C GLY A 120 -14.90 -9.40 -3.30
N LYS A 121 -14.96 -9.64 -1.98
CA LYS A 121 -14.82 -8.58 -0.98
C LYS A 121 -13.39 -8.07 -0.93
N ARG A 122 -13.24 -6.77 -0.70
CA ARG A 122 -11.97 -6.12 -0.43
C ARG A 122 -12.04 -5.34 0.86
N SER A 123 -10.95 -5.37 1.63
CA SER A 123 -10.77 -4.47 2.76
C SER A 123 -9.34 -3.95 2.87
N ALA A 124 -9.22 -2.77 3.48
CA ALA A 124 -7.97 -2.18 3.90
C ALA A 124 -7.89 -2.28 5.42
N LEU A 125 -6.71 -2.59 5.95
CA LEU A 125 -6.45 -2.69 7.38
C LEU A 125 -5.27 -1.81 7.78
N ILE A 126 -5.39 -1.13 8.92
CA ILE A 126 -4.28 -0.53 9.65
C ILE A 126 -4.05 -1.38 10.90
N LEU A 127 -2.88 -1.99 10.97
CA LEU A 127 -2.39 -2.69 12.14
C LEU A 127 -1.60 -1.71 13.01
N ALA A 128 -2.12 -1.42 14.20
CA ALA A 128 -1.46 -0.67 15.25
C ALA A 128 -1.75 -1.36 16.61
N ASP A 129 -1.81 -0.60 17.71
CA ASP A 129 -2.28 -1.13 19.00
C ASP A 129 -3.72 -1.67 18.91
N THR A 130 -4.49 -1.14 17.96
CA THR A 130 -5.80 -1.65 17.55
C THR A 130 -5.82 -1.86 16.03
N ILE A 131 -6.75 -2.70 15.57
CA ILE A 131 -6.99 -2.92 14.14
C ILE A 131 -8.08 -1.96 13.68
N THR A 132 -7.79 -1.16 12.67
CA THR A 132 -8.80 -0.37 11.95
C THR A 132 -9.02 -0.99 10.59
N GLU A 133 -10.25 -1.39 10.27
CA GLU A 133 -10.62 -1.96 8.98
C GLU A 133 -11.55 -1.00 8.22
N TYR A 134 -11.37 -0.94 6.90
CA TYR A 134 -12.28 -0.26 5.99
C TYR A 134 -12.64 -1.18 4.82
N SER A 135 -13.93 -1.24 4.49
CA SER A 135 -14.46 -1.94 3.31
C SER A 135 -15.59 -1.11 2.71
N GLY A 136 -15.82 -1.24 1.42
CA GLY A 136 -16.82 -0.47 0.70
C GLY A 136 -16.86 -0.85 -0.78
N ASP A 137 -17.67 -0.13 -1.55
CA ASP A 137 -17.84 -0.41 -2.97
C ASP A 137 -16.62 0.01 -3.80
N LEU A 138 -16.40 -0.69 -4.91
CA LEU A 138 -15.36 -0.33 -5.89
C LEU A 138 -15.84 0.80 -6.80
N ILE A 139 -15.92 1.99 -6.25
CA ILE A 139 -16.34 3.21 -6.94
C ILE A 139 -15.19 4.20 -7.07
N GLN A 140 -15.24 5.06 -8.08
CA GLN A 140 -14.25 6.11 -8.30
C GLN A 140 -14.57 7.31 -7.42
N ALA A 141 -13.54 7.95 -6.87
CA ALA A 141 -13.71 9.22 -6.16
C ALA A 141 -14.21 10.30 -7.15
N PRO A 142 -15.08 11.23 -6.71
CA PRO A 142 -15.34 12.46 -7.44
C PRO A 142 -14.02 13.18 -7.72
N ILE A 143 -13.94 13.92 -8.83
CA ILE A 143 -12.75 14.69 -9.20
C ILE A 143 -13.08 16.17 -9.17
N SER A 144 -12.24 16.96 -8.52
CA SER A 144 -12.36 18.43 -8.49
C SER A 144 -10.98 19.09 -8.35
N GLU A 145 -10.97 20.41 -8.27
CA GLU A 145 -9.76 21.20 -8.06
C GLU A 145 -9.14 20.94 -6.67
N VAL A 146 -7.92 21.44 -6.46
CA VAL A 146 -7.25 21.34 -5.15
C VAL A 146 -8.05 22.14 -4.12
N GLY A 147 -8.50 21.46 -3.05
CA GLY A 147 -9.19 22.10 -1.93
C GLY A 147 -8.22 22.79 -0.96
N LYS A 148 -8.77 23.35 0.13
CA LYS A 148 -7.97 23.92 1.22
C LYS A 148 -7.07 22.90 1.91
N TYR A 149 -7.50 21.65 1.95
CA TYR A 149 -6.76 20.54 2.54
C TYR A 149 -6.48 19.47 1.49
N VAL A 150 -5.30 18.86 1.60
CA VAL A 150 -4.88 17.71 0.79
C VAL A 150 -4.41 16.59 1.71
N TYR A 151 -4.82 15.37 1.39
CA TYR A 151 -4.61 14.18 2.20
C TYR A 151 -3.82 13.15 1.42
N ASP A 152 -2.73 12.69 2.01
CA ASP A 152 -1.93 11.54 1.58
C ASP A 152 -2.56 10.29 2.20
N PRO A 153 -3.32 9.47 1.43
CA PRO A 153 -4.07 8.35 1.98
C PRO A 153 -3.14 7.18 2.29
N ASN A 154 -3.49 6.42 3.33
CA ASN A 154 -2.80 5.21 3.74
C ASN A 154 -2.70 4.23 2.56
N PRO A 155 -1.54 3.57 2.36
CA PRO A 155 -1.31 2.75 1.18
C PRO A 155 -2.20 1.50 1.09
N ALA A 156 -2.73 0.97 2.20
CA ALA A 156 -3.72 -0.11 2.17
C ALA A 156 -5.06 0.36 1.59
N LEU A 157 -5.51 1.57 1.94
CA LEU A 157 -6.72 2.16 1.35
C LEU A 157 -6.56 2.41 -0.15
N VAL A 158 -5.37 2.84 -0.57
CA VAL A 158 -5.06 3.02 -2.00
C VAL A 158 -5.01 1.68 -2.73
N ARG A 159 -4.30 0.69 -2.19
CA ARG A 159 -4.05 -0.59 -2.88
C ARG A 159 -5.25 -1.53 -2.88
N SER A 160 -6.18 -1.39 -1.95
CA SER A 160 -7.46 -2.10 -1.98
C SER A 160 -8.44 -1.56 -3.04
N HIS A 161 -8.16 -0.41 -3.65
CA HIS A 161 -9.06 0.34 -4.55
C HIS A 161 -10.33 0.88 -3.85
N LEU A 162 -10.28 1.02 -2.53
CA LEU A 162 -11.39 1.51 -1.71
C LEU A 162 -11.38 3.03 -1.51
N LEU A 163 -10.40 3.73 -2.10
CA LEU A 163 -10.22 5.17 -1.96
C LEU A 163 -11.46 5.99 -2.39
N GLY A 164 -12.19 5.54 -3.41
CA GLY A 164 -13.35 6.26 -3.92
C GLY A 164 -14.59 6.15 -3.04
N ALA A 165 -14.89 4.96 -2.51
CA ALA A 165 -15.94 4.80 -1.50
C ALA A 165 -15.63 5.66 -0.27
N PHE A 166 -14.39 5.57 0.22
CA PHE A 166 -13.94 6.34 1.38
C PHE A 166 -14.07 7.85 1.13
N ALA A 167 -13.73 8.31 -0.07
CA ALA A 167 -13.86 9.71 -0.43
C ALA A 167 -15.31 10.18 -0.38
N ILE A 168 -16.24 9.43 -0.99
CA ILE A 168 -17.67 9.80 -1.03
C ILE A 168 -18.27 9.85 0.38
N GLU A 169 -17.99 8.85 1.20
CA GLU A 169 -18.51 8.77 2.58
C GLU A 169 -18.02 9.92 3.47
N ASN A 170 -16.85 10.48 3.17
CA ASN A 170 -16.23 11.54 3.97
C ASN A 170 -16.27 12.92 3.28
N GLY A 171 -17.01 13.06 2.18
CA GLY A 171 -17.12 14.33 1.45
C GLY A 171 -15.81 14.82 0.82
N LEU A 172 -14.92 13.89 0.45
CA LEU A 172 -13.64 14.16 -0.19
C LEU A 172 -13.71 13.93 -1.71
N TRP A 173 -12.72 14.47 -2.42
CA TRP A 173 -12.56 14.25 -3.86
C TRP A 173 -11.09 14.05 -4.23
N ALA A 174 -10.83 13.38 -5.36
CA ALA A 174 -9.51 13.27 -5.93
C ALA A 174 -9.16 14.51 -6.78
N ILE A 175 -7.86 14.79 -6.92
CA ILE A 175 -7.34 15.89 -7.75
C ILE A 175 -6.99 15.47 -9.19
N ALA A 176 -6.92 14.16 -9.45
CA ALA A 176 -6.74 13.56 -10.76
C ALA A 176 -7.10 12.06 -10.73
N PRO A 177 -7.54 11.45 -11.86
CA PRO A 177 -8.00 10.05 -11.88
C PRO A 177 -6.97 9.02 -11.41
N SER A 178 -5.69 9.22 -11.70
CA SER A 178 -4.63 8.25 -11.44
C SER A 178 -3.70 8.65 -10.29
N ILE A 179 -4.10 9.64 -9.48
CA ILE A 179 -3.29 10.18 -8.38
C ILE A 179 -4.07 10.00 -7.10
N ALA A 180 -3.58 9.13 -6.22
CA ALA A 180 -4.17 8.90 -4.92
C ALA A 180 -3.83 10.03 -3.92
N TYR A 181 -4.31 11.23 -4.18
CA TYR A 181 -4.44 12.32 -3.20
C TYR A 181 -5.93 12.67 -3.11
N LEU A 182 -6.44 12.84 -1.90
CA LEU A 182 -7.78 13.35 -1.65
C LEU A 182 -7.72 14.80 -1.17
N CYS A 183 -8.79 15.55 -1.40
CA CYS A 183 -8.93 16.94 -1.01
C CYS A 183 -10.29 17.20 -0.36
N SER A 184 -10.32 18.29 0.41
CA SER A 184 -11.54 18.87 0.99
C SER A 184 -11.37 20.37 1.22
N ASP A 185 -12.47 21.06 1.49
CA ASP A 185 -12.48 22.46 1.96
C ASP A 185 -12.61 22.58 3.48
N SER A 186 -12.88 21.47 4.17
CA SER A 186 -13.00 21.40 5.62
C SER A 186 -12.05 20.35 6.16
N GLU A 187 -11.39 20.66 7.27
CA GLU A 187 -10.43 19.77 7.88
C GLU A 187 -11.09 18.45 8.32
N LEU A 188 -10.47 17.33 7.95
CA LEU A 188 -10.84 15.98 8.34
C LEU A 188 -9.66 15.30 9.04
N SER A 189 -9.92 14.75 10.23
CA SER A 189 -9.00 13.86 10.93
C SER A 189 -9.43 12.40 10.72
N SER A 190 -8.50 11.56 10.31
CA SER A 190 -8.76 10.14 10.07
C SER A 190 -7.46 9.33 10.17
N PRO A 191 -7.47 8.12 10.77
CA PRO A 191 -6.30 7.24 10.76
C PRO A 191 -5.90 6.82 9.35
N TRP A 192 -6.81 6.92 8.38
CA TRP A 192 -6.57 6.59 6.97
C TRP A 192 -5.84 7.68 6.19
N LEU A 193 -5.71 8.89 6.74
CA LEU A 193 -5.24 10.06 6.01
C LEU A 193 -4.15 10.79 6.78
N ARG A 194 -3.08 11.15 6.08
CA ARG A 194 -2.16 12.20 6.56
C ARG A 194 -2.50 13.51 5.87
N GLY A 195 -3.04 14.46 6.62
CA GLY A 195 -3.53 15.73 6.08
C GLY A 195 -2.51 16.85 6.07
N PHE A 196 -2.70 17.77 5.13
CA PHE A 196 -1.91 18.99 4.97
C PHE A 196 -2.83 20.14 4.56
N GLU A 197 -2.67 21.30 5.20
CA GLU A 197 -3.29 22.54 4.75
C GLU A 197 -2.51 23.09 3.55
N VAL A 198 -3.21 23.41 2.47
CA VAL A 198 -2.62 23.98 1.25
C VAL A 198 -2.48 25.48 1.42
N ILE A 199 -1.24 25.96 1.47
CA ILE A 199 -0.91 27.39 1.53
C ILE A 199 -0.93 27.99 0.13
N GLU A 200 -0.37 27.28 -0.85
CA GLU A 200 -0.26 27.78 -2.22
C GLU A 200 -0.08 26.65 -3.24
N SER A 201 -0.64 26.85 -4.45
CA SER A 201 -0.45 25.96 -5.60
C SER A 201 0.41 26.63 -6.67
N LEU A 202 1.62 26.11 -6.88
CA LEU A 202 2.58 26.62 -7.84
C LEU A 202 2.65 25.71 -9.08
N PRO A 203 3.01 26.25 -10.26
CA PRO A 203 3.54 25.42 -11.34
C PRO A 203 4.76 24.63 -10.87
N LEU A 204 4.97 23.42 -11.41
CA LEU A 204 6.18 22.64 -11.16
C LEU A 204 7.39 23.27 -11.89
N ASP A 205 7.86 24.41 -11.39
CA ASP A 205 9.02 25.16 -11.88
C ASP A 205 10.00 25.41 -10.72
N VAL A 206 11.23 24.92 -10.88
CA VAL A 206 12.23 24.94 -9.80
C VAL A 206 12.57 26.35 -9.35
N LYS A 207 12.59 27.34 -10.26
CA LYS A 207 12.94 28.73 -9.91
C LYS A 207 11.83 29.38 -9.09
N ARG A 208 10.56 29.20 -9.50
CA ARG A 208 9.39 29.70 -8.76
C ARG A 208 9.29 29.07 -7.38
N ILE A 209 9.48 27.75 -7.30
CA ILE A 209 9.47 27.03 -6.02
C ILE A 209 10.61 27.55 -5.13
N ALA A 210 11.85 27.62 -5.62
CA ALA A 210 12.99 28.10 -4.84
C ALA A 210 12.78 29.54 -4.33
N ARG A 211 12.28 30.44 -5.19
CA ARG A 211 11.92 31.81 -4.79
C ARG A 211 10.89 31.78 -3.67
N ARG A 212 9.82 30.99 -3.81
CA ARG A 212 8.76 30.95 -2.82
C ARG A 212 9.20 30.36 -1.48
N MET A 213 10.03 29.31 -1.50
CA MET A 213 10.63 28.75 -0.29
C MET A 213 11.51 29.79 0.43
N SER A 214 12.23 30.63 -0.32
CA SER A 214 13.01 31.73 0.27
C SER A 214 12.13 32.84 0.86
N GLU A 215 11.04 33.22 0.20
CA GLU A 215 10.08 34.24 0.69
C GLU A 215 9.39 33.79 1.99
N LEU A 216 9.15 32.50 2.13
CA LEU A 216 8.55 31.88 3.33
C LEU A 216 9.58 31.54 4.41
N ASP A 217 10.86 31.89 4.21
CA ASP A 217 11.99 31.56 5.09
C ASP A 217 12.07 30.06 5.42
N ILE A 218 11.88 29.18 4.43
CA ILE A 218 11.93 27.72 4.60
C ILE A 218 13.38 27.23 4.63
N GLY A 219 13.74 26.53 5.69
CA GLY A 219 14.99 25.77 5.82
C GLY A 219 14.80 24.27 5.76
N THR A 220 13.69 23.78 6.32
CA THR A 220 13.36 22.35 6.38
C THR A 220 12.18 22.05 5.46
N LEU A 221 12.33 21.10 4.55
CA LEU A 221 11.31 20.78 3.56
C LEU A 221 11.11 19.28 3.43
N GLU A 222 9.93 18.79 3.83
CA GLU A 222 9.45 17.47 3.43
C GLU A 222 9.01 17.56 1.96
N ILE A 223 9.46 16.63 1.11
CA ILE A 223 9.08 16.61 -0.29
C ILE A 223 8.38 15.29 -0.56
N LYS A 224 7.10 15.36 -0.90
CA LYS A 224 6.30 14.22 -1.35
C LYS A 224 6.13 14.29 -2.86
N LYS A 225 6.02 13.13 -3.51
CA LYS A 225 5.71 13.07 -4.95
C LYS A 225 4.74 11.96 -5.29
N ARG A 226 3.80 12.24 -6.19
CA ARG A 226 2.96 11.23 -6.87
C ARG A 226 2.66 11.70 -8.30
N GLY A 227 2.96 10.87 -9.30
CA GLY A 227 2.66 11.17 -10.71
C GLY A 227 3.59 12.15 -11.41
N VAL A 228 4.81 12.37 -10.88
CA VAL A 228 5.83 13.25 -11.47
C VAL A 228 7.23 12.61 -11.49
N ASP A 229 7.99 12.92 -12.54
CA ASP A 229 9.30 12.33 -12.85
C ASP A 229 10.49 13.09 -12.24
N ILE A 230 10.24 13.95 -11.26
CA ILE A 230 11.27 14.63 -10.47
C ILE A 230 11.40 13.93 -9.12
N THR A 231 12.62 13.66 -8.66
CA THR A 231 12.84 13.07 -7.33
C THR A 231 13.17 14.15 -6.29
N PRO A 232 12.88 13.91 -5.00
CA PRO A 232 13.30 14.80 -3.91
C PRO A 232 14.81 15.09 -3.94
N GLU A 233 15.63 14.08 -4.24
CA GLU A 233 17.10 14.17 -4.29
C GLU A 233 17.57 15.05 -5.44
N GLN A 234 16.85 15.04 -6.57
CA GLN A 234 17.12 15.93 -7.71
C GLN A 234 16.67 17.37 -7.46
N LEU A 235 15.57 17.56 -6.70
CA LEU A 235 14.97 18.88 -6.48
C LEU A 235 15.66 19.63 -5.34
N ARG A 236 15.87 18.98 -4.19
CA ARG A 236 16.30 19.62 -2.94
C ARG A 236 17.59 20.45 -3.08
N PRO A 237 18.66 19.98 -3.75
CA PRO A 237 19.88 20.80 -3.94
C PRO A 237 19.64 22.09 -4.72
N LYS A 238 18.65 22.10 -5.63
CA LYS A 238 18.34 23.25 -6.49
C LYS A 238 17.56 24.35 -5.77
N LEU A 239 16.89 24.02 -4.66
CA LEU A 239 16.07 24.96 -3.89
C LEU A 239 16.89 25.88 -2.98
N LYS A 240 18.14 25.51 -2.65
CA LYS A 240 19.06 26.32 -1.83
C LYS A 240 18.43 26.83 -0.51
N LEU A 241 17.71 25.94 0.19
CA LEU A 241 16.99 26.23 1.43
C LEU A 241 17.95 26.67 2.55
N LYS A 242 17.60 27.75 3.27
CA LYS A 242 18.45 28.36 4.32
C LYS A 242 17.68 28.98 5.49
N GLY A 243 16.34 28.95 5.46
CA GLY A 243 15.53 29.66 6.43
C GLY A 243 15.31 28.91 7.74
N LYS A 244 14.42 29.43 8.59
CA LYS A 244 14.13 28.87 9.93
C LYS A 244 12.85 28.05 9.97
N ASN A 245 11.95 28.27 9.02
CA ASN A 245 10.63 27.63 8.98
C ASN A 245 10.68 26.26 8.29
N ALA A 246 9.62 25.48 8.50
CA ALA A 246 9.42 24.18 7.86
C ALA A 246 8.15 24.19 6.99
N ALA A 247 8.16 23.42 5.92
CA ALA A 247 6.99 23.19 5.07
C ALA A 247 6.98 21.78 4.47
N THR A 248 5.84 21.38 3.92
CA THR A 248 5.73 20.21 3.04
C THR A 248 5.50 20.67 1.61
N LEU A 249 6.23 20.10 0.67
CA LEU A 249 6.05 20.33 -0.76
C LEU A 249 5.53 19.05 -1.42
N ILE A 250 4.29 19.08 -1.91
CA ILE A 250 3.68 17.96 -2.63
C ILE A 250 3.81 18.19 -4.13
N LEU A 251 4.59 17.35 -4.80
CA LEU A 251 4.78 17.39 -6.25
C LEU A 251 3.81 16.40 -6.91
N THR A 252 2.86 16.91 -7.68
CA THR A 252 1.81 16.06 -8.22
C THR A 252 1.21 16.56 -9.53
N ARG A 253 0.22 15.83 -10.06
CA ARG A 253 -0.63 16.27 -11.16
C ARG A 253 -1.99 16.67 -10.63
N VAL A 254 -2.49 17.80 -11.10
CA VAL A 254 -3.86 18.26 -10.89
C VAL A 254 -4.49 18.34 -12.26
N GLY A 255 -5.46 17.46 -12.53
CA GLY A 255 -5.83 17.09 -13.90
C GLY A 255 -4.58 16.76 -14.73
N ASP A 256 -4.34 17.51 -15.81
CA ASP A 256 -3.18 17.30 -16.68
C ASP A 256 -1.94 18.12 -16.32
N ALA A 257 -2.05 19.11 -15.43
CA ALA A 257 -0.95 20.00 -15.11
C ALA A 257 -0.07 19.46 -13.98
N ARG A 258 1.25 19.52 -14.16
CA ARG A 258 2.23 19.27 -13.08
C ARG A 258 2.27 20.48 -12.14
N LYS A 259 2.03 20.25 -10.86
CA LYS A 259 1.93 21.27 -9.81
C LYS A 259 2.85 20.95 -8.63
N ALA A 260 3.17 21.97 -7.87
CA ALA A 260 3.82 21.88 -6.57
C ALA A 260 2.95 22.59 -5.54
N LEU A 261 2.39 21.84 -4.59
CA LEU A 261 1.58 22.37 -3.50
C LEU A 261 2.48 22.65 -2.32
N VAL A 262 2.51 23.89 -1.87
CA VAL A 262 3.17 24.29 -0.62
C VAL A 262 2.16 24.14 0.49
N CYS A 263 2.49 23.32 1.49
CA CYS A 263 1.56 22.93 2.52
C CYS A 263 2.18 22.99 3.92
N GLN A 264 1.31 23.04 4.94
CA GLN A 264 1.67 22.77 6.32
C GLN A 264 1.04 21.45 6.77
N PRO A 265 1.76 20.57 7.47
CA PRO A 265 1.16 19.35 8.02
C PRO A 265 0.09 19.72 9.04
N LEU A 266 -1.03 19.00 9.01
CA LEU A 266 -2.01 19.06 10.10
C LEU A 266 -1.41 18.41 11.35
N SER A 267 -1.74 18.97 12.52
CA SER A 267 -1.26 18.51 13.83
C SER A 267 -1.81 17.15 14.22
#